data_AF-A0A8D1QL80-F1
#
_entry.id   AF-A0A8D1QL80-F1
#
_cell.length_a   1.000
_cell.length_b   1.000
_cell.length_c   1.000
_cell.angle_alpha   90.00
_cell.angle_beta   90.00
_cell.angle_gamma   90.00
#
_symmetry.space_group_name_H-M   'P 1'
#
loop_
_entity.id
_entity.type
_entity.pdbx_description
1 polymer ?
#
loop_
_entity_poly.entity_id
_entity_poly.type
_entity_poly.pdbx_seq_one_letter_code
_entity_poly.pdbx_strand_id
1 'polypeptide(L)'
;MRLALLWALGLLGAGSPLPSRPLPDIGGTEEEQMRPEEALNGPLEPQILQDNLTLSLAEVLPTGLPEALRIKLELDGESHILELLQTRELVSGLNFSNCSRQALEKALLGGMGSCLFERLSGLPSMASVCGNMLVEPGEQCDCGFPDDCTDPCCDYFTCQLRPGAQCASDGLCCQNCQLRPAGWQCRPPRGDCDLPEFCPGDSSQCPPDISLGDGEPCAGGEAVCVHGHCASYAQQCQALWGPGAQPAPPPCVLTANTRGNAFGNCGRSPGGSYVSCAAKDAMCGQLQCQVGRAQPLLGSARDLHWEVLEANGTQLKLNCSRVHLDLGNDVAQPLLSLPGTACGPGLVCLDHRCQPVEILGAQECRSKCHGHGVCNSNRQCHCEEGWAPPDCITHIRATSSLTTGLPLSLLLLLVLVLLGASYWHRARLRQRLCQLKGPSCQYRAAQSGPPERPGPPQRAPLMPGAKPQGPTKPPPPRKPLPADPQGWRPSGDLPGPEAGIPPPVVPSRPAPPPPAMSSLYL
;
A
#
# COMPACT_ATOMS: atom_id res chain seq x y z
N MET A 1 -0.16 -61.86 -17.92
CA MET A 1 -0.07 -61.34 -16.54
C MET A 1 1.29 -60.69 -16.35
N ARG A 2 1.30 -59.41 -15.97
CA ARG A 2 2.45 -58.65 -15.43
C ARG A 2 3.59 -58.26 -16.40
N LEU A 3 3.24 -57.44 -17.39
CA LEU A 3 4.11 -56.31 -17.84
C LEU A 3 3.30 -55.14 -18.42
N ALA A 4 1.98 -55.09 -18.13
CA ALA A 4 1.08 -53.98 -18.40
C ALA A 4 0.87 -53.07 -17.16
N LEU A 5 1.75 -53.18 -16.15
CA LEU A 5 1.63 -52.49 -14.86
C LEU A 5 2.74 -51.45 -14.60
N LEU A 6 3.54 -51.12 -15.62
CA LEU A 6 4.61 -50.12 -15.52
C LEU A 6 4.42 -48.90 -16.45
N TRP A 7 3.28 -48.83 -17.16
CA TRP A 7 2.86 -47.61 -17.88
C TRP A 7 2.00 -46.66 -17.03
N ALA A 8 1.62 -47.06 -15.81
CA ALA A 8 0.70 -46.31 -14.95
C ALA A 8 1.37 -45.34 -13.96
N LEU A 9 2.69 -45.10 -14.04
CA LEU A 9 3.39 -44.21 -13.10
C LEU A 9 4.32 -43.21 -13.81
N GLY A 10 3.80 -42.57 -14.87
CA GLY A 10 4.48 -41.55 -15.67
C GLY A 10 5.18 -40.46 -14.86
N LEU A 11 6.44 -40.72 -14.52
CA LEU A 11 7.40 -39.80 -13.94
C LEU A 11 8.53 -39.61 -14.97
N LEU A 12 8.75 -38.33 -15.33
CA LEU A 12 9.79 -37.78 -16.21
C LEU A 12 9.50 -37.98 -17.72
N GLY A 13 9.43 -36.97 -18.59
CA GLY A 13 9.77 -35.55 -18.48
C GLY A 13 10.42 -35.10 -19.80
N ALA A 14 9.96 -33.96 -20.32
CA ALA A 14 10.59 -33.05 -21.29
C ALA A 14 10.92 -33.53 -22.73
N GLY A 15 10.48 -32.74 -23.71
CA GLY A 15 11.00 -32.81 -25.08
C GLY A 15 10.15 -32.01 -26.08
N SER A 16 10.53 -30.75 -26.31
CA SER A 16 9.97 -29.84 -27.31
C SER A 16 10.03 -30.39 -28.76
N PRO A 17 9.22 -29.85 -29.69
CA PRO A 17 9.01 -30.43 -31.02
C PRO A 17 9.93 -29.85 -32.11
N LEU A 18 9.95 -30.58 -33.25
CA LEU A 18 10.25 -30.22 -34.65
C LEU A 18 11.41 -31.05 -35.27
N PRO A 19 11.48 -31.26 -36.61
CA PRO A 19 10.62 -30.73 -37.69
C PRO A 19 10.14 -31.76 -38.78
N SER A 20 9.10 -31.38 -39.53
CA SER A 20 8.81 -31.59 -40.98
C SER A 20 9.14 -32.94 -41.66
N ARG A 21 8.29 -33.60 -42.47
CA ARG A 21 7.60 -33.19 -43.73
C ARG A 21 7.04 -34.49 -44.41
N PRO A 22 6.48 -34.42 -45.63
CA PRO A 22 5.05 -34.32 -46.02
C PRO A 22 4.35 -35.68 -46.33
N LEU A 23 3.02 -35.69 -46.43
CA LEU A 23 2.24 -36.78 -47.04
C LEU A 23 1.61 -36.30 -48.37
N PRO A 24 1.50 -37.16 -49.39
CA PRO A 24 1.05 -36.80 -50.73
C PRO A 24 -0.47 -36.87 -50.90
N ASP A 25 -0.97 -36.10 -51.86
CA ASP A 25 -2.30 -36.24 -52.46
C ASP A 25 -2.50 -37.62 -53.10
N ILE A 26 -3.72 -38.16 -53.01
CA ILE A 26 -4.49 -38.77 -54.10
C ILE A 26 -5.94 -38.90 -53.62
N GLY A 27 -6.86 -38.33 -54.40
CA GLY A 27 -8.29 -38.29 -54.11
C GLY A 27 -9.05 -39.59 -54.41
N GLY A 28 -10.32 -39.58 -53.98
CA GLY A 28 -11.31 -40.59 -54.30
C GLY A 28 -12.62 -40.26 -53.59
N THR A 29 -13.61 -39.86 -54.38
CA THR A 29 -15.00 -39.54 -54.02
C THR A 29 -15.77 -40.74 -53.51
N GLU A 30 -16.55 -40.58 -52.44
CA GLU A 30 -17.84 -41.25 -52.25
C GLU A 30 -18.67 -40.46 -51.21
N GLU A 31 -19.80 -39.91 -51.66
CA GLU A 31 -20.85 -39.33 -50.82
C GLU A 31 -21.53 -40.46 -50.05
N GLU A 32 -21.61 -40.34 -48.72
CA GLU A 32 -22.64 -41.04 -47.95
C GLU A 32 -23.35 -40.08 -46.98
N GLN A 33 -24.66 -40.18 -47.02
CA GLN A 33 -25.65 -39.18 -46.68
C GLN A 33 -25.89 -39.11 -45.16
N MET A 34 -25.72 -37.93 -44.57
CA MET A 34 -25.95 -37.68 -43.15
C MET A 34 -27.44 -37.59 -42.82
N ARG A 35 -27.92 -38.45 -41.91
CA ARG A 35 -29.23 -38.38 -41.26
C ARG A 35 -29.16 -37.36 -40.11
N PRO A 36 -30.16 -36.49 -39.87
CA PRO A 36 -30.09 -35.50 -38.78
C PRO A 36 -30.38 -36.16 -37.43
N GLU A 37 -29.53 -35.95 -36.43
CA GLU A 37 -29.86 -36.17 -35.02
C GLU A 37 -30.80 -35.07 -34.51
N GLU A 38 -31.88 -35.48 -33.85
CA GLU A 38 -32.83 -34.63 -33.15
C GLU A 38 -32.14 -33.85 -32.01
N ALA A 39 -32.22 -32.53 -32.06
CA ALA A 39 -31.82 -31.65 -30.97
C ALA A 39 -32.87 -31.68 -29.85
N LEU A 40 -32.50 -32.17 -28.67
CA LEU A 40 -33.31 -32.09 -27.46
C LEU A 40 -33.28 -30.65 -26.91
N ASN A 41 -34.36 -29.89 -27.13
CA ASN A 41 -34.54 -28.53 -26.60
C ASN A 41 -35.23 -28.57 -25.22
N GLY A 42 -34.56 -28.05 -24.19
CA GLY A 42 -35.16 -27.66 -22.90
C GLY A 42 -34.13 -27.07 -21.92
N PRO A 43 -34.42 -26.00 -21.18
CA PRO A 43 -33.49 -25.44 -20.20
C PRO A 43 -33.42 -26.34 -18.96
N LEU A 44 -32.26 -26.93 -18.70
CA LEU A 44 -31.97 -27.66 -17.46
C LEU A 44 -31.62 -26.66 -16.35
N GLU A 45 -32.62 -26.25 -15.58
CA GLU A 45 -32.41 -25.38 -14.42
C GLU A 45 -32.20 -26.24 -13.15
N PRO A 46 -31.02 -26.21 -12.51
CA PRO A 46 -30.73 -27.09 -11.37
C PRO A 46 -31.50 -26.65 -10.11
N GLN A 47 -32.18 -27.59 -9.46
CA GLN A 47 -32.95 -27.36 -8.23
C GLN A 47 -32.21 -27.94 -7.01
N ILE A 48 -32.09 -27.15 -5.93
CA ILE A 48 -31.44 -27.57 -4.68
C ILE A 48 -32.49 -28.19 -3.76
N LEU A 49 -32.19 -29.37 -3.21
CA LEU A 49 -33.07 -30.11 -2.31
C LEU A 49 -32.64 -29.88 -0.85
N GLN A 50 -33.50 -29.28 -0.04
CA GLN A 50 -33.26 -29.08 1.40
C GLN A 50 -34.51 -29.49 2.19
N ASP A 51 -34.36 -30.49 3.08
CA ASP A 51 -35.44 -31.03 3.94
C ASP A 51 -36.78 -31.30 3.21
N ASN A 52 -36.70 -31.90 2.01
CA ASN A 52 -37.80 -32.22 1.09
C ASN A 52 -38.47 -31.03 0.36
N LEU A 53 -37.89 -29.84 0.38
CA LEU A 53 -38.28 -28.72 -0.49
C LEU A 53 -37.25 -28.49 -1.62
N THR A 54 -37.75 -28.18 -2.81
CA THR A 54 -36.95 -27.73 -3.96
C THR A 54 -36.85 -26.21 -3.94
N LEU A 55 -35.64 -25.68 -3.76
CA LEU A 55 -35.34 -24.24 -3.74
C LEU A 55 -34.49 -23.86 -4.95
N SER A 56 -34.67 -22.62 -5.42
CA SER A 56 -33.82 -22.04 -6.46
C SER A 56 -32.47 -21.59 -5.88
N LEU A 57 -31.44 -21.56 -6.72
CA LEU A 57 -30.09 -21.15 -6.33
C LEU A 57 -30.04 -19.71 -5.75
N ALA A 58 -30.97 -18.85 -6.17
CA ALA A 58 -31.09 -17.47 -5.69
C ALA A 58 -31.61 -17.37 -4.24
N GLU A 59 -32.34 -18.38 -3.75
CA GLU A 59 -32.92 -18.40 -2.40
C GLU A 59 -31.93 -18.87 -1.33
N VAL A 60 -30.88 -19.61 -1.72
CA VAL A 60 -29.90 -20.22 -0.80
C VAL A 60 -28.67 -19.32 -0.57
N LEU A 61 -28.32 -18.47 -1.53
CA LEU A 61 -27.14 -17.58 -1.45
C LEU A 61 -27.12 -16.63 -0.22
N PRO A 62 -28.26 -16.03 0.21
CA PRO A 62 -28.27 -15.08 1.33
C PRO A 62 -28.13 -15.71 2.72
N THR A 63 -28.42 -17.01 2.87
CA THR A 63 -28.47 -17.69 4.17
C THR A 63 -27.24 -18.55 4.47
N GLY A 64 -26.28 -18.59 3.55
CA GLY A 64 -25.13 -19.49 3.60
C GLY A 64 -25.46 -20.90 3.07
N LEU A 65 -24.48 -21.54 2.41
CA LEU A 65 -24.64 -22.87 1.83
C LEU A 65 -24.54 -23.98 2.91
N PRO A 66 -25.39 -25.01 2.87
CA PRO A 66 -25.35 -26.14 3.82
C PRO A 66 -24.11 -27.02 3.62
N GLU A 67 -23.73 -27.81 4.65
CA GLU A 67 -22.56 -28.71 4.62
C GLU A 67 -22.61 -29.78 3.51
N ALA A 68 -23.81 -30.12 3.03
CA ALA A 68 -24.03 -30.98 1.88
C ALA A 68 -25.10 -30.37 0.97
N LEU A 69 -24.75 -30.11 -0.29
CA LEU A 69 -25.67 -29.65 -1.33
C LEU A 69 -26.19 -30.85 -2.11
N ARG A 70 -27.51 -31.10 -2.04
CA ARG A 70 -28.18 -32.14 -2.82
C ARG A 70 -28.84 -31.51 -4.03
N ILE A 71 -28.34 -31.81 -5.22
CA ILE A 71 -28.89 -31.32 -6.48
C ILE A 71 -29.64 -32.46 -7.15
N LYS A 72 -30.92 -32.25 -7.45
CA LYS A 72 -31.72 -33.20 -8.23
C LYS A 72 -31.57 -32.86 -9.71
N LEU A 73 -31.11 -33.83 -10.50
CA LEU A 73 -31.09 -33.78 -11.96
C LEU A 73 -32.12 -34.76 -12.51
N GLU A 74 -32.83 -34.36 -13.56
CA GLU A 74 -33.79 -35.22 -14.25
C GLU A 74 -33.29 -35.43 -15.67
N LEU A 75 -32.85 -36.65 -15.97
CA LEU A 75 -32.23 -37.04 -17.24
C LEU A 75 -32.97 -38.27 -17.74
N ASP A 76 -33.47 -38.23 -18.98
CA ASP A 76 -34.19 -39.33 -19.64
C ASP A 76 -35.34 -39.95 -18.83
N GLY A 77 -36.03 -39.13 -18.01
CA GLY A 77 -37.14 -39.58 -17.16
C GLY A 77 -36.71 -40.26 -15.85
N GLU A 78 -35.41 -40.33 -15.56
CA GLU A 78 -34.88 -40.80 -14.29
C GLU A 78 -34.35 -39.64 -13.44
N SER A 79 -34.61 -39.71 -12.12
CA SER A 79 -34.12 -38.71 -11.17
C SER A 79 -32.79 -39.15 -10.55
N HIS A 80 -31.74 -38.36 -10.77
CA HIS A 80 -30.45 -38.53 -10.11
C HIS A 80 -30.25 -37.46 -9.04
N ILE A 81 -29.74 -37.85 -7.87
CA ILE A 81 -29.40 -36.92 -6.79
C ILE A 81 -27.88 -36.89 -6.68
N LEU A 82 -27.27 -35.75 -7.01
CA LEU A 82 -25.86 -35.49 -6.69
C LEU A 82 -25.77 -34.88 -5.30
N GLU A 83 -24.98 -35.49 -4.42
CA GLU A 83 -24.66 -34.96 -3.09
C GLU A 83 -23.24 -34.39 -3.12
N LEU A 84 -23.14 -33.06 -3.12
CA LEU A 84 -21.89 -32.32 -3.06
C LEU A 84 -21.57 -32.00 -1.60
N LEU A 85 -20.62 -32.73 -1.03
CA LEU A 85 -20.11 -32.48 0.32
C LEU A 85 -19.14 -31.29 0.29
N GLN A 86 -19.36 -30.32 1.17
CA GLN A 86 -18.49 -29.16 1.32
C GLN A 86 -17.19 -29.59 2.03
N THR A 87 -16.25 -30.11 1.24
CA THR A 87 -14.90 -30.40 1.72
C THR A 87 -14.16 -29.08 1.96
N ARG A 88 -14.03 -28.67 3.22
CA ARG A 88 -13.22 -27.51 3.64
C ARG A 88 -11.71 -27.67 3.38
N GLU A 89 -11.29 -28.72 2.68
CA GLU A 89 -9.88 -28.97 2.36
C GLU A 89 -9.45 -28.50 0.96
N LEU A 90 -10.33 -27.88 0.16
CA LEU A 90 -9.91 -27.34 -1.13
C LEU A 90 -10.61 -26.03 -1.50
N VAL A 91 -10.27 -24.95 -0.79
CA VAL A 91 -10.23 -23.60 -1.39
C VAL A 91 -8.79 -23.12 -1.41
N SER A 92 -7.97 -23.77 -2.24
CA SER A 92 -6.67 -23.23 -2.63
C SER A 92 -6.92 -21.97 -3.47
N GLY A 93 -6.94 -20.79 -2.83
CA GLY A 93 -7.17 -19.53 -3.57
C GLY A 93 -7.48 -18.28 -2.74
N LEU A 94 -7.74 -18.39 -1.43
CA LEU A 94 -8.05 -17.20 -0.60
C LEU A 94 -6.82 -16.41 -0.14
N ASN A 95 -5.61 -16.94 -0.36
CA ASN A 95 -4.36 -16.30 0.02
C ASN A 95 -3.47 -16.04 -1.19
N PHE A 96 -2.89 -14.84 -1.25
CA PHE A 96 -1.83 -14.55 -2.21
C PHE A 96 -0.58 -15.39 -1.91
N SER A 97 0.03 -15.93 -2.96
CA SER A 97 1.37 -16.52 -2.86
C SER A 97 2.40 -15.44 -2.48
N ASN A 98 3.55 -15.84 -1.92
CA ASN A 98 4.64 -14.89 -1.62
C ASN A 98 5.08 -14.10 -2.87
N CYS A 99 5.17 -14.78 -4.02
CA CYS A 99 5.49 -14.13 -5.30
C CYS A 99 4.46 -13.05 -5.68
N SER A 100 3.17 -13.35 -5.50
CA SER A 100 2.10 -12.38 -5.79
C SER A 100 2.13 -11.18 -4.85
N ARG A 101 2.40 -11.41 -3.55
CA ARG A 101 2.53 -10.33 -2.57
C ARG A 101 3.72 -9.42 -2.89
N GLN A 102 4.88 -9.99 -3.18
CA GLN A 102 6.07 -9.22 -3.56
C GLN A 102 5.88 -8.47 -4.89
N ALA A 103 5.20 -9.08 -5.86
CA ALA A 103 4.88 -8.42 -7.12
C ALA A 103 3.96 -7.21 -6.92
N LEU A 104 2.91 -7.37 -6.10
CA LEU A 104 2.01 -6.26 -5.76
C LEU A 104 2.74 -5.17 -4.98
N GLU A 105 3.51 -5.52 -3.95
CA GLU A 105 4.30 -4.57 -3.16
C GLU A 105 5.28 -3.79 -4.04
N LYS A 106 6.01 -4.48 -4.93
CA LYS A 106 6.93 -3.84 -5.87
C LYS A 106 6.19 -2.92 -6.85
N ALA A 107 5.00 -3.29 -7.31
CA ALA A 107 4.20 -2.45 -8.19
C ALA A 107 3.73 -1.17 -7.47
N LEU A 108 3.19 -1.30 -6.25
CA LEU A 108 2.74 -0.18 -5.41
C LEU A 108 3.89 0.76 -5.01
N LEU A 109 5.07 0.22 -4.69
CA LEU A 109 6.27 1.00 -4.41
C LEU A 109 6.84 1.69 -5.66
N GLY A 110 6.62 1.12 -6.84
CA GLY A 110 6.91 1.73 -8.13
C GLY A 110 5.92 2.82 -8.56
N GLY A 111 4.95 3.16 -7.71
CA GLY A 111 3.95 4.19 -7.95
C GLY A 111 2.67 3.70 -8.64
N MET A 112 2.57 2.40 -9.00
CA MET A 112 1.35 1.85 -9.58
C MET A 112 0.21 1.91 -8.55
N GLY A 113 -0.98 2.35 -8.97
CA GLY A 113 -2.13 2.43 -8.07
C GLY A 113 -2.13 3.63 -7.12
N SER A 114 -1.49 4.74 -7.48
CA SER A 114 -1.59 6.03 -6.74
C SER A 114 -3.05 6.43 -6.44
N CYS A 115 -3.98 6.16 -7.36
CA CYS A 115 -5.41 6.39 -7.16
C CYS A 115 -6.13 5.41 -6.21
N LEU A 116 -5.45 4.35 -5.75
CA LEU A 116 -6.02 3.36 -4.82
C LEU A 116 -5.86 3.76 -3.35
N PHE A 117 -5.08 4.81 -3.07
CA PHE A 117 -4.82 5.29 -1.72
C PHE A 117 -5.81 6.37 -1.26
N GLU A 118 -6.57 6.96 -2.19
CA GLU A 118 -7.62 7.92 -1.87
C GLU A 118 -8.96 7.21 -1.65
N ARG A 119 -9.59 7.47 -0.50
CA ARG A 119 -10.95 7.01 -0.24
C ARG A 119 -11.94 7.94 -0.92
N LEU A 120 -12.64 7.44 -1.94
CA LEU A 120 -13.73 8.18 -2.59
C LEU A 120 -14.82 8.53 -1.56
N SER A 121 -14.91 9.81 -1.22
CA SER A 121 -15.94 10.36 -0.35
C SER A 121 -17.25 10.45 -1.15
N GLY A 122 -18.09 9.42 -1.11
CA GLY A 122 -19.41 9.49 -1.76
C GLY A 122 -19.96 8.21 -2.40
N LEU A 123 -19.36 7.03 -2.16
CA LEU A 123 -20.12 5.81 -2.47
C LEU A 123 -21.41 5.80 -1.64
N PRO A 124 -22.55 5.36 -2.20
CA PRO A 124 -23.79 5.21 -1.45
C PRO A 124 -23.50 4.40 -0.20
N SER A 125 -23.88 4.93 0.96
CA SER A 125 -23.82 4.18 2.21
C SER A 125 -24.66 2.92 2.03
N MET A 126 -23.98 1.82 1.73
CA MET A 126 -24.37 0.54 2.31
C MET A 126 -24.40 0.79 3.83
N ALA A 127 -25.39 0.28 4.55
CA ALA A 127 -25.55 0.56 5.98
C ALA A 127 -24.18 0.44 6.68
N SER A 128 -23.79 1.44 7.49
CA SER A 128 -22.50 1.45 8.19
C SER A 128 -22.31 0.17 8.98
N VAL A 129 -21.20 -0.55 8.79
CA VAL A 129 -20.93 -1.83 9.43
C VAL A 129 -19.66 -1.74 10.28
N CYS A 130 -19.86 -1.57 11.58
CA CYS A 130 -18.76 -1.65 12.54
C CYS A 130 -18.07 -3.03 12.48
N GLY A 131 -16.76 -3.02 12.27
CA GLY A 131 -15.89 -4.19 12.20
C GLY A 131 -15.43 -4.55 10.77
N ASN A 132 -15.73 -3.73 9.77
CA ASN A 132 -15.33 -3.94 8.37
C ASN A 132 -13.99 -3.25 8.02
N MET A 133 -13.30 -2.67 9.00
CA MET A 133 -12.05 -1.90 8.87
C MET A 133 -12.18 -0.61 8.05
N LEU A 134 -13.40 -0.11 7.86
CA LEU A 134 -13.68 1.12 7.14
C LEU A 134 -14.44 2.08 8.05
N VAL A 135 -13.77 3.12 8.55
CA VAL A 135 -14.45 4.14 9.37
C VAL A 135 -15.57 4.81 8.56
N GLU A 136 -16.82 4.58 8.94
CA GLU A 136 -18.01 5.07 8.26
C GLU A 136 -18.71 6.21 9.05
N PRO A 137 -19.67 6.95 8.45
CA PRO A 137 -20.39 8.00 9.17
C PRO A 137 -21.04 7.48 10.47
N GLY A 138 -20.62 8.01 11.62
CA GLY A 138 -21.09 7.60 12.95
C GLY A 138 -20.05 6.83 13.77
N GLU A 139 -18.98 6.37 13.13
CA GLU A 139 -17.85 5.68 13.76
C GLU A 139 -16.67 6.64 13.96
N GLN A 140 -15.88 6.40 15.00
CA GLN A 140 -14.63 7.15 15.26
C GLN A 140 -13.38 6.33 14.93
N CYS A 141 -13.52 5.01 14.85
CA CYS A 141 -12.48 4.05 14.52
C CYS A 141 -13.11 2.73 14.12
N ASP A 142 -12.40 1.91 13.35
CA ASP A 142 -12.79 0.53 13.05
C ASP A 142 -11.53 -0.33 12.91
N CYS A 143 -11.29 -1.20 13.88
CA CYS A 143 -10.14 -2.10 13.93
C CYS A 143 -10.46 -3.53 13.48
N GLY A 144 -11.65 -3.77 12.92
CA GLY A 144 -12.12 -5.10 12.55
C GLY A 144 -12.90 -5.82 13.65
N PHE A 145 -13.14 -7.11 13.43
CA PHE A 145 -13.87 -8.00 14.35
C PHE A 145 -13.06 -8.32 15.63
N PRO A 146 -13.72 -8.80 16.71
CA PRO A 146 -13.06 -9.07 18.00
C PRO A 146 -11.80 -9.94 17.94
N ASP A 147 -11.75 -10.91 17.03
CA ASP A 147 -10.62 -11.83 16.90
C ASP A 147 -9.40 -11.19 16.19
N ASP A 148 -9.63 -10.13 15.41
CA ASP A 148 -8.59 -9.43 14.62
C ASP A 148 -8.19 -8.07 15.22
N CYS A 149 -9.07 -7.44 16.00
CA CYS A 149 -8.82 -6.13 16.57
C CYS A 149 -7.78 -6.19 17.71
N THR A 150 -6.57 -5.72 17.41
CA THR A 150 -5.47 -5.58 18.37
C THR A 150 -5.27 -4.13 18.84
N ASP A 151 -6.12 -3.20 18.39
CA ASP A 151 -5.97 -1.77 18.67
C ASP A 151 -6.38 -1.43 20.12
N PRO A 152 -5.45 -0.95 20.97
CA PRO A 152 -5.76 -0.56 22.35
C PRO A 152 -6.56 0.74 22.45
N CYS A 153 -6.77 1.47 21.35
CA CYS A 153 -7.43 2.76 21.30
C CYS A 153 -8.87 2.68 20.79
N CYS A 154 -9.23 1.60 20.09
CA CYS A 154 -10.54 1.41 19.50
C CYS A 154 -11.35 0.33 20.24
N ASP A 155 -12.65 0.56 20.39
CA ASP A 155 -13.59 -0.44 20.87
C ASP A 155 -14.26 -1.14 19.69
N TYR A 156 -13.86 -2.39 19.41
CA TYR A 156 -14.33 -3.17 18.26
C TYR A 156 -15.85 -3.40 18.21
N PHE A 157 -16.55 -3.28 19.35
CA PHE A 157 -17.99 -3.55 19.41
C PHE A 157 -18.80 -2.28 19.09
N THR A 158 -18.27 -1.11 19.46
CA THR A 158 -18.97 0.17 19.31
C THR A 158 -18.40 1.05 18.19
N CYS A 159 -17.22 0.73 17.67
CA CYS A 159 -16.46 1.55 16.72
C CYS A 159 -16.25 2.99 17.22
N GLN A 160 -16.07 3.12 18.53
CA GLN A 160 -15.77 4.37 19.23
C GLN A 160 -14.38 4.32 19.84
N LEU A 161 -13.75 5.49 19.96
CA LEU A 161 -12.49 5.62 20.68
C LEU A 161 -12.69 5.31 22.17
N ARG A 162 -11.73 4.58 22.73
CA ARG A 162 -11.69 4.31 24.17
C ARG A 162 -11.38 5.60 24.94
N PRO A 163 -11.81 5.70 26.22
CA PRO A 163 -11.55 6.89 27.03
C PRO A 163 -10.06 7.27 27.07
N GLY A 164 -9.75 8.52 26.74
CA GLY A 164 -8.38 9.04 26.71
C GLY A 164 -7.66 8.89 25.36
N ALA A 165 -8.24 8.17 24.40
CA ALA A 165 -7.75 8.12 23.03
C ALA A 165 -8.23 9.34 22.23
N GLN A 166 -7.32 9.93 21.45
CA GLN A 166 -7.63 10.96 20.45
C GLN A 166 -7.68 10.37 19.03
N CYS A 167 -7.12 9.18 18.84
CA CYS A 167 -7.02 8.49 17.57
C CYS A 167 -6.92 6.98 17.77
N ALA A 168 -7.27 6.23 16.72
CA ALA A 168 -6.99 4.80 16.59
C ALA A 168 -5.55 4.55 16.11
N SER A 169 -4.98 3.41 16.49
CA SER A 169 -3.57 3.08 16.30
C SER A 169 -3.17 2.84 14.83
N ASP A 170 -4.14 2.54 13.98
CA ASP A 170 -3.98 2.31 12.54
C ASP A 170 -3.68 3.61 11.76
N GLY A 171 -4.04 4.77 12.32
CA GLY A 171 -3.74 6.07 11.73
C GLY A 171 -2.25 6.37 11.68
N LEU A 172 -1.73 6.72 10.50
CA LEU A 172 -0.31 7.10 10.29
C LEU A 172 0.14 8.31 11.14
N CYS A 173 -0.81 9.16 11.53
CA CYS A 173 -0.61 10.30 12.42
C CYS A 173 -1.04 10.04 13.86
N CYS A 174 -1.15 8.78 14.28
CA CYS A 174 -1.40 8.38 15.65
C CYS A 174 -0.15 7.73 16.28
N GLN A 175 0.08 8.00 17.56
CA GLN A 175 1.07 7.29 18.37
C GLN A 175 0.54 7.13 19.79
N ASN A 176 0.44 5.89 20.27
CA ASN A 176 -0.05 5.58 21.63
C ASN A 176 -1.42 6.24 21.92
N CYS A 177 -2.36 6.12 20.99
CA CYS A 177 -3.69 6.75 21.06
C CYS A 177 -3.70 8.29 21.12
N GLN A 178 -2.56 8.96 20.85
CA GLN A 178 -2.46 10.42 20.80
C GLN A 178 -2.07 10.87 19.39
N LEU A 179 -2.57 12.03 18.98
CA LEU A 179 -2.22 12.62 17.69
C LEU A 179 -0.74 13.03 17.68
N ARG A 180 -0.08 12.74 16.56
CA ARG A 180 1.27 13.25 16.30
C ARG A 180 1.21 14.78 16.09
N PRO A 181 2.25 15.53 16.48
CA PRO A 181 2.27 16.98 16.29
C PRO A 181 2.29 17.34 14.80
N ALA A 182 1.82 18.55 14.50
CA ALA A 182 1.90 19.13 13.16
C ALA A 182 3.34 19.12 12.64
N GLY A 183 3.54 18.74 11.37
CA GLY A 183 4.87 18.66 10.77
C GLY A 183 5.59 17.32 11.00
N TRP A 184 4.98 16.35 11.67
CA TRP A 184 5.54 14.99 11.74
C TRP A 184 5.37 14.28 10.39
N GLN A 185 6.44 13.82 9.76
CA GLN A 185 6.36 13.12 8.47
C GLN A 185 5.62 11.79 8.60
N CYS A 186 4.45 11.67 7.96
CA CYS A 186 3.64 10.46 7.95
C CYS A 186 3.82 9.61 6.69
N ARG A 187 4.22 10.23 5.58
CA ARG A 187 4.55 9.51 4.35
C ARG A 187 5.87 10.03 3.77
N PRO A 188 6.84 9.14 3.48
CA PRO A 188 8.04 9.49 2.74
C PRO A 188 7.77 9.56 1.24
N PRO A 189 8.54 10.38 0.48
CA PRO A 189 8.40 10.47 -0.95
C PRO A 189 8.86 9.16 -1.62
N ARG A 190 8.14 8.74 -2.66
CA ARG A 190 8.40 7.56 -3.49
C ARG A 190 8.92 7.97 -4.87
N GLY A 191 10.23 7.92 -5.04
CA GLY A 191 10.87 8.28 -6.29
C GLY A 191 10.90 9.79 -6.53
N ASP A 192 11.28 10.18 -7.74
CA ASP A 192 11.66 11.57 -8.05
C ASP A 192 10.47 12.55 -8.15
N CYS A 193 9.26 12.05 -8.39
CA CYS A 193 8.06 12.86 -8.68
C CYS A 193 7.05 12.94 -7.54
N ASP A 194 7.42 12.45 -6.36
CA ASP A 194 6.54 12.37 -5.20
C ASP A 194 7.02 13.30 -4.08
N LEU A 195 6.09 13.91 -3.34
CA LEU A 195 6.41 14.80 -2.23
C LEU A 195 6.13 14.10 -0.89
N PRO A 196 6.80 14.51 0.21
CA PRO A 196 6.45 14.03 1.54
C PRO A 196 5.18 14.69 2.08
N GLU A 197 4.42 13.94 2.88
CA GLU A 197 3.30 14.46 3.67
C GLU A 197 3.62 14.42 5.16
N PHE A 198 3.04 15.41 5.82
CA PHE A 198 3.23 15.65 7.23
C PHE A 198 1.88 15.70 7.93
N CYS A 199 1.83 15.15 9.13
CA CYS A 199 0.66 15.19 9.98
C CYS A 199 0.21 16.63 10.21
N PRO A 200 -1.11 16.90 10.16
CA PRO A 200 -1.63 18.23 10.41
C PRO A 200 -1.64 18.60 11.90
N GLY A 201 -1.58 17.60 12.79
CA GLY A 201 -1.60 17.79 14.24
C GLY A 201 -2.98 17.68 14.89
N ASP A 202 -4.04 17.66 14.07
CA ASP A 202 -5.45 17.63 14.49
C ASP A 202 -6.22 16.43 13.90
N SER A 203 -5.56 15.56 13.13
CA SER A 203 -6.12 14.37 12.50
C SER A 203 -5.18 13.18 12.63
N SER A 204 -5.75 11.98 12.79
CA SER A 204 -5.02 10.70 12.83
C SER A 204 -4.61 10.22 11.44
N GLN A 205 -5.21 10.78 10.40
CA GLN A 205 -4.94 10.44 9.00
C GLN A 205 -3.81 11.32 8.46
N CYS A 206 -2.94 10.72 7.66
CA CYS A 206 -2.00 11.47 6.85
C CYS A 206 -2.79 12.23 5.77
N PRO A 207 -2.41 13.48 5.40
CA PRO A 207 -3.04 14.19 4.30
C PRO A 207 -3.02 13.37 3.00
N PRO A 208 -3.91 13.70 2.03
CA PRO A 208 -3.88 13.08 0.70
C PRO A 208 -2.51 13.20 0.05
N ASP A 209 -2.16 12.17 -0.73
CA ASP A 209 -0.91 12.06 -1.46
C ASP A 209 -0.78 13.23 -2.47
N ILE A 210 0.31 13.97 -2.37
CA ILE A 210 0.62 15.05 -3.29
C ILE A 210 1.96 14.79 -3.99
N SER A 211 1.96 14.98 -5.30
CA SER A 211 3.15 14.78 -6.14
C SER A 211 3.68 16.10 -6.67
N LEU A 212 4.87 16.07 -7.26
CA LEU A 212 5.37 17.17 -8.09
C LEU A 212 4.40 17.42 -9.25
N GLY A 213 4.24 18.69 -9.61
CA GLY A 213 3.38 19.12 -10.70
C GLY A 213 3.88 18.63 -12.06
N ASP A 214 2.95 18.46 -12.99
CA ASP A 214 3.27 18.00 -14.34
C ASP A 214 4.24 18.96 -15.04
N GLY A 215 5.37 18.44 -15.52
CA GLY A 215 6.45 19.20 -16.16
C GLY A 215 7.62 19.54 -15.25
N GLU A 216 7.57 19.22 -13.95
CA GLU A 216 8.73 19.27 -13.07
C GLU A 216 9.79 18.25 -13.55
N PRO A 217 11.09 18.61 -13.65
CA PRO A 217 12.13 17.72 -14.15
C PRO A 217 12.42 16.59 -13.17
N CYS A 218 12.66 15.39 -13.70
CA CYS A 218 12.98 14.21 -12.93
C CYS A 218 14.02 13.34 -13.66
N ALA A 219 14.51 12.25 -13.06
CA ALA A 219 15.57 11.40 -13.64
C ALA A 219 16.80 12.20 -14.11
N GLY A 220 17.20 13.22 -13.33
CA GLY A 220 18.33 14.09 -13.67
C GLY A 220 18.11 15.00 -14.90
N GLY A 221 16.86 15.19 -15.34
CA GLY A 221 16.50 16.00 -16.52
C GLY A 221 16.23 15.20 -17.79
N GLU A 222 16.34 13.87 -17.74
CA GLU A 222 16.04 12.96 -18.86
C GLU A 222 14.53 12.65 -19.00
N ALA A 223 13.71 13.19 -18.10
CA ALA A 223 12.26 13.14 -18.13
C ALA A 223 11.66 14.28 -17.30
N VAL A 224 10.34 14.41 -17.38
CA VAL A 224 9.54 15.25 -16.48
C VAL A 224 8.44 14.44 -15.82
N CYS A 225 8.02 14.89 -14.64
CA CYS A 225 6.89 14.34 -13.92
C CYS A 225 5.61 14.52 -14.73
N VAL A 226 4.86 13.43 -14.87
CA VAL A 226 3.50 13.45 -15.42
C VAL A 226 2.64 12.52 -14.57
N HIS A 227 1.60 13.07 -13.95
CA HIS A 227 0.72 12.37 -13.00
C HIS A 227 1.50 11.67 -11.87
N GLY A 228 2.53 12.32 -11.32
CA GLY A 228 3.37 11.77 -10.25
C GLY A 228 4.36 10.68 -10.68
N HIS A 229 4.47 10.38 -11.99
CA HIS A 229 5.40 9.38 -12.51
C HIS A 229 6.62 10.01 -13.18
N CYS A 230 7.78 9.41 -12.95
CA CYS A 230 9.01 9.70 -13.67
C CYS A 230 9.44 8.50 -14.53
N ALA A 231 9.57 8.70 -15.84
CA ALA A 231 9.99 7.62 -16.73
C ALA A 231 10.94 8.14 -17.82
N SER A 232 12.25 8.11 -17.57
CA SER A 232 13.24 8.32 -18.65
C SER A 232 13.23 7.15 -19.63
N TYR A 233 13.68 7.39 -20.86
CA TYR A 233 13.77 6.35 -21.88
C TYR A 233 14.66 5.18 -21.42
N ALA A 234 15.77 5.51 -20.74
CA ALA A 234 16.70 4.52 -20.21
C ALA A 234 16.06 3.65 -19.10
N GLN A 235 15.34 4.25 -18.14
CA GLN A 235 14.62 3.52 -17.10
C GLN A 235 13.57 2.57 -17.71
N GLN A 236 12.86 3.01 -18.74
CA GLN A 236 11.88 2.17 -19.45
C GLN A 236 12.55 0.98 -20.15
N CYS A 237 13.70 1.19 -20.80
CA CYS A 237 14.48 0.09 -21.36
C CYS A 237 14.96 -0.90 -20.28
N GLN A 238 15.40 -0.41 -19.12
CA GLN A 238 15.82 -1.28 -18.01
C GLN A 238 14.66 -2.03 -17.37
N ALA A 239 13.48 -1.42 -17.28
CA ALA A 239 12.27 -2.09 -16.81
C ALA A 239 11.87 -3.26 -17.73
N LEU A 240 12.09 -3.09 -19.04
CA LEU A 240 11.73 -4.09 -20.05
C LEU A 240 12.79 -5.20 -20.21
N TRP A 241 14.07 -4.85 -20.28
CA TRP A 241 15.17 -5.77 -20.62
C TRP A 241 16.10 -6.10 -19.45
N GLY A 242 15.85 -5.49 -18.29
CA GLY A 242 16.65 -5.63 -17.09
C GLY A 242 17.81 -4.63 -16.96
N PRO A 243 18.55 -4.70 -15.85
CA PRO A 243 19.64 -3.78 -15.56
C PRO A 243 20.69 -3.74 -16.68
N GLY A 244 21.14 -2.53 -17.04
CA GLY A 244 22.15 -2.31 -18.08
C GLY A 244 21.60 -2.13 -19.49
N ALA A 245 20.30 -2.35 -19.72
CA ALA A 245 19.66 -1.98 -20.98
C ALA A 245 19.67 -0.47 -21.19
N GLN A 246 19.82 -0.05 -22.45
CA GLN A 246 19.97 1.35 -22.85
C GLN A 246 19.03 1.69 -24.01
N PRO A 247 18.69 2.97 -24.20
CA PRO A 247 18.01 3.43 -25.41
C PRO A 247 18.81 3.06 -26.66
N ALA A 248 18.13 2.61 -27.71
CA ALA A 248 18.75 2.50 -29.02
C ALA A 248 19.11 3.88 -29.56
N PRO A 249 20.11 4.00 -30.46
CA PRO A 249 20.49 5.30 -31.01
C PRO A 249 19.30 5.93 -31.77
N PRO A 250 19.15 7.27 -31.75
CA PRO A 250 18.00 7.94 -32.35
C PRO A 250 17.68 7.55 -33.80
N PRO A 251 18.66 7.32 -34.71
CA PRO A 251 18.37 6.84 -36.06
C PRO A 251 17.65 5.48 -36.12
N CYS A 252 17.98 4.56 -35.21
CA CYS A 252 17.30 3.27 -35.09
C CYS A 252 15.85 3.44 -34.65
N VAL A 253 15.62 4.26 -33.61
CA VAL A 253 14.28 4.58 -33.09
C VAL A 253 13.43 5.20 -34.19
N LEU A 254 13.98 6.20 -34.88
CA LEU A 254 13.34 6.90 -35.98
C LEU A 254 12.90 5.93 -37.08
N THR A 255 13.83 5.13 -37.60
CA THR A 255 13.57 4.23 -38.73
C THR A 255 12.65 3.08 -38.36
N ALA A 256 12.69 2.61 -37.09
CA ALA A 256 11.75 1.62 -36.61
C ALA A 256 10.32 2.18 -36.58
N ASN A 257 10.14 3.32 -35.91
CA ASN A 257 8.83 3.83 -35.55
C ASN A 257 8.10 4.52 -36.71
N THR A 258 8.81 5.04 -37.72
CA THR A 258 8.18 5.57 -38.94
C THR A 258 7.63 4.49 -39.88
N ARG A 259 7.93 3.19 -39.65
CA ARG A 259 7.39 2.11 -40.49
C ARG A 259 5.93 1.77 -40.18
N GLY A 260 5.49 1.94 -38.93
CA GLY A 260 4.12 1.63 -38.52
C GLY A 260 3.80 0.15 -38.62
N ASN A 261 4.62 -0.70 -38.01
CA ASN A 261 4.40 -2.14 -37.95
C ASN A 261 4.70 -2.69 -36.54
N ALA A 262 4.66 -4.02 -36.38
CA ALA A 262 4.84 -4.71 -35.11
C ALA A 262 6.22 -4.49 -34.44
N PHE A 263 7.21 -3.99 -35.20
CA PHE A 263 8.58 -3.74 -34.73
C PHE A 263 8.84 -2.26 -34.45
N GLY A 264 7.89 -1.37 -34.77
CA GLY A 264 7.99 0.06 -34.51
C GLY A 264 6.77 0.82 -35.03
N ASN A 265 6.12 1.58 -34.15
CA ASN A 265 4.86 2.29 -34.40
C ASN A 265 4.60 3.37 -33.33
N CYS A 266 3.58 4.20 -33.56
CA CYS A 266 3.04 5.18 -32.60
C CYS A 266 1.69 4.70 -32.04
N GLY A 267 1.59 3.41 -31.73
CA GLY A 267 0.39 2.79 -31.22
C GLY A 267 -0.45 2.11 -32.30
N ARG A 268 -1.70 1.80 -31.93
CA ARG A 268 -2.67 1.10 -32.78
C ARG A 268 -3.89 1.99 -32.99
N SER A 269 -4.42 1.95 -34.20
CA SER A 269 -5.71 2.57 -34.50
C SER A 269 -6.84 1.80 -33.80
N PRO A 270 -8.05 2.37 -33.69
CA PRO A 270 -9.21 1.66 -33.14
C PRO A 270 -9.52 0.34 -33.88
N GLY A 271 -9.15 0.23 -35.16
CA GLY A 271 -9.26 -0.99 -35.95
C GLY A 271 -8.11 -1.99 -35.74
N GLY A 272 -7.24 -1.78 -34.75
CA GLY A 272 -6.15 -2.69 -34.38
C GLY A 272 -4.91 -2.65 -35.28
N SER A 273 -4.90 -1.80 -36.30
CA SER A 273 -3.77 -1.64 -37.22
C SER A 273 -2.69 -0.74 -36.61
N TYR A 274 -1.41 -1.03 -36.87
CA TYR A 274 -0.30 -0.21 -36.39
C TYR A 274 -0.27 1.16 -37.10
N VAL A 275 0.01 2.20 -36.32
CA VAL A 275 0.10 3.58 -36.81
C VAL A 275 1.57 3.95 -36.99
N SER A 276 1.96 4.43 -38.17
CA SER A 276 3.30 4.96 -38.38
C SER A 276 3.48 6.29 -37.67
N CYS A 277 4.65 6.50 -37.07
CA CYS A 277 4.98 7.78 -36.47
C CYS A 277 5.33 8.82 -37.54
N ALA A 278 4.98 10.08 -37.30
CA ALA A 278 5.68 11.19 -37.93
C ALA A 278 7.14 11.21 -37.45
N ALA A 279 8.07 11.67 -38.28
CA ALA A 279 9.50 11.65 -37.96
C ALA A 279 9.84 12.35 -36.63
N LYS A 280 9.19 13.49 -36.35
CA LYS A 280 9.38 14.24 -35.10
C LYS A 280 8.82 13.52 -33.86
N ASP A 281 7.85 12.63 -34.05
CA ASP A 281 7.14 11.93 -32.98
C ASP A 281 7.72 10.52 -32.75
N ALA A 282 8.69 10.09 -33.57
CA ALA A 282 9.21 8.74 -33.56
C ALA A 282 9.85 8.33 -32.21
N MET A 283 10.45 9.28 -31.48
CA MET A 283 10.98 9.03 -30.13
C MET A 283 9.88 8.77 -29.10
N CYS A 284 8.62 9.09 -29.40
CA CYS A 284 7.46 8.84 -28.53
C CYS A 284 6.64 7.61 -28.97
N GLY A 285 7.12 6.89 -29.99
CA GLY A 285 6.57 5.61 -30.41
C GLY A 285 7.04 4.46 -29.52
N GLN A 286 7.01 3.26 -30.09
CA GLN A 286 7.45 2.02 -29.46
C GLN A 286 8.89 2.12 -28.99
N LEU A 287 9.15 1.67 -27.76
CA LEU A 287 10.48 1.66 -27.16
C LEU A 287 11.44 0.77 -27.97
N GLN A 288 12.57 1.34 -28.38
CA GLN A 288 13.67 0.61 -28.99
C GLN A 288 14.86 0.66 -28.05
N CYS A 289 15.28 -0.51 -27.59
CA CYS A 289 16.35 -0.67 -26.63
C CYS A 289 17.48 -1.49 -27.24
N GLN A 290 18.68 -1.22 -26.77
CA GLN A 290 19.86 -2.02 -27.06
C GLN A 290 20.51 -2.44 -25.75
N VAL A 291 21.26 -3.55 -25.79
CA VAL A 291 21.89 -4.14 -24.60
C VAL A 291 20.83 -4.64 -23.60
N GLY A 292 21.16 -5.66 -22.81
CA GLY A 292 20.26 -6.22 -21.80
C GLY A 292 20.15 -7.74 -21.90
N ARG A 293 19.07 -8.28 -21.33
CA ARG A 293 18.81 -9.73 -21.32
C ARG A 293 18.34 -10.22 -22.69
N ALA A 294 18.59 -11.50 -22.96
CA ALA A 294 18.10 -12.17 -24.17
C ALA A 294 16.57 -12.32 -24.21
N GLN A 295 15.91 -12.31 -23.06
CA GLN A 295 14.45 -12.33 -22.93
C GLN A 295 13.99 -11.13 -22.08
N PRO A 296 12.85 -10.51 -22.43
CA PRO A 296 12.32 -9.39 -21.67
C PRO A 296 11.84 -9.84 -20.27
N LEU A 297 11.83 -8.91 -19.33
CA LEU A 297 11.25 -9.12 -17.99
C LEU A 297 9.72 -9.11 -18.01
N LEU A 298 9.13 -8.49 -19.04
CA LEU A 298 7.70 -8.34 -19.25
C LEU A 298 7.33 -8.88 -20.64
N GLY A 299 6.38 -9.80 -20.66
CA GLY A 299 5.91 -10.47 -21.89
C GLY A 299 6.94 -11.40 -22.52
N SER A 300 6.83 -11.58 -23.84
CA SER A 300 7.67 -12.48 -24.62
C SER A 300 8.11 -11.84 -25.94
N ALA A 301 9.34 -12.12 -26.36
CA ALA A 301 9.84 -11.71 -27.67
C ALA A 301 9.41 -12.74 -28.71
N ARG A 302 8.50 -12.38 -29.63
CA ARG A 302 8.04 -13.28 -30.69
C ARG A 302 8.99 -13.36 -31.86
N ASP A 303 9.54 -12.22 -32.26
CA ASP A 303 10.46 -12.12 -33.39
C ASP A 303 11.46 -10.98 -33.19
N LEU A 304 12.66 -11.13 -33.75
CA LEU A 304 13.76 -10.18 -33.66
C LEU A 304 14.34 -9.90 -35.05
N HIS A 305 14.43 -8.63 -35.42
CA HIS A 305 14.96 -8.21 -36.70
C HIS A 305 16.18 -7.30 -36.52
N TRP A 306 17.27 -7.61 -37.22
CA TRP A 306 18.47 -6.77 -37.27
C TRP A 306 18.54 -6.05 -38.62
N GLU A 307 18.96 -4.79 -38.61
CA GLU A 307 19.14 -4.00 -39.82
C GLU A 307 20.35 -3.07 -39.65
N VAL A 308 21.17 -2.98 -40.69
CA VAL A 308 22.31 -2.07 -40.70
C VAL A 308 21.92 -0.80 -41.45
N LEU A 309 21.90 0.33 -40.73
CA LEU A 309 21.65 1.64 -41.30
C LEU A 309 22.98 2.32 -41.66
N GLU A 310 23.02 2.96 -42.82
CA GLU A 310 24.14 3.82 -43.22
C GLU A 310 23.81 5.27 -42.83
N ALA A 311 24.63 5.88 -41.97
CA ALA A 311 24.40 7.24 -41.52
C ALA A 311 24.87 8.25 -42.58
N ASN A 312 23.93 8.82 -43.36
CA ASN A 312 24.07 9.98 -44.26
C ASN A 312 25.52 10.40 -44.61
N GLY A 313 26.18 9.65 -45.49
CA GLY A 313 27.49 10.02 -46.06
C GLY A 313 28.71 9.81 -45.16
N THR A 314 28.53 9.32 -43.94
CA THR A 314 29.64 8.80 -43.11
C THR A 314 29.75 7.28 -43.30
N GLN A 315 30.97 6.72 -43.27
CA GLN A 315 31.18 5.26 -43.27
C GLN A 315 30.65 4.56 -41.99
N LEU A 316 29.90 5.27 -41.15
CA LEU A 316 29.36 4.73 -39.92
C LEU A 316 28.15 3.83 -40.22
N LYS A 317 28.36 2.53 -40.08
CA LYS A 317 27.30 1.51 -40.16
C LYS A 317 26.74 1.26 -38.77
N LEU A 318 25.45 1.54 -38.59
CA LEU A 318 24.77 1.40 -37.32
C LEU A 318 23.92 0.13 -37.34
N ASN A 319 24.15 -0.80 -36.41
CA ASN A 319 23.36 -2.02 -36.30
C ASN A 319 22.17 -1.78 -35.36
N CYS A 320 20.96 -1.85 -35.91
CA CYS A 320 19.72 -1.65 -35.19
C CYS A 320 19.01 -2.98 -34.99
N SER A 321 18.76 -3.36 -33.73
CA SER A 321 17.86 -4.46 -33.38
C SER A 321 16.46 -3.95 -33.08
N ARG A 322 15.44 -4.64 -33.58
CA ARG A 322 14.03 -4.38 -33.26
C ARG A 322 13.34 -5.68 -32.89
N VAL A 323 12.42 -5.61 -31.94
CA VAL A 323 11.71 -6.78 -31.45
C VAL A 323 10.20 -6.59 -31.56
N HIS A 324 9.51 -7.67 -31.91
CA HIS A 324 8.08 -7.76 -31.74
C HIS A 324 7.80 -8.37 -30.36
N LEU A 325 7.36 -7.53 -29.43
CA LEU A 325 7.00 -7.93 -28.08
C LEU A 325 5.51 -8.28 -28.01
N ASP A 326 5.22 -9.44 -27.46
CA ASP A 326 3.88 -9.87 -27.10
C ASP A 326 3.72 -9.83 -25.58
N LEU A 327 2.83 -8.96 -25.13
CA LEU A 327 2.55 -8.73 -23.71
C LEU A 327 1.25 -9.41 -23.25
N GLY A 328 0.56 -10.13 -24.13
CA GLY A 328 -0.77 -10.69 -23.87
C GLY A 328 -1.89 -9.96 -24.60
N ASN A 329 -3.04 -10.63 -24.71
CA ASN A 329 -4.21 -10.14 -25.46
C ASN A 329 -4.98 -9.03 -24.72
N ASP A 330 -4.74 -8.88 -23.42
CA ASP A 330 -5.29 -7.87 -22.52
C ASP A 330 -4.57 -6.52 -22.62
N VAL A 331 -3.45 -6.45 -23.36
CA VAL A 331 -2.68 -5.22 -23.55
C VAL A 331 -3.11 -4.51 -24.84
N ALA A 332 -3.90 -3.45 -24.68
CA ALA A 332 -4.50 -2.70 -25.79
C ALA A 332 -3.48 -1.89 -26.63
N GLN A 333 -2.36 -1.48 -26.03
CA GLN A 333 -1.34 -0.66 -26.70
C GLN A 333 0.05 -1.29 -26.60
N PRO A 334 0.89 -1.18 -27.66
CA PRO A 334 2.30 -1.56 -27.58
C PRO A 334 3.03 -0.82 -26.45
N LEU A 335 4.21 -1.29 -26.05
CA LEU A 335 5.12 -0.58 -25.13
C LEU A 335 5.65 0.69 -25.81
N LEU A 336 4.86 1.75 -25.75
CA LEU A 336 5.22 3.08 -26.21
C LEU A 336 6.00 3.81 -25.11
N SER A 337 6.75 4.83 -25.53
CA SER A 337 7.43 5.71 -24.58
C SER A 337 6.39 6.41 -23.71
N LEU A 338 6.56 6.31 -22.40
CA LEU A 338 5.60 6.82 -21.43
C LEU A 338 5.50 8.37 -21.46
N PRO A 339 4.36 8.94 -21.03
CA PRO A 339 4.23 10.39 -20.89
C PRO A 339 5.34 10.99 -20.01
N GLY A 340 5.85 12.15 -20.40
CA GLY A 340 6.93 12.85 -19.68
C GLY A 340 8.36 12.41 -20.06
N THR A 341 8.52 11.36 -20.86
CA THR A 341 9.84 10.95 -21.40
C THR A 341 10.42 12.06 -22.28
N ALA A 342 11.69 12.44 -22.09
CA ALA A 342 12.33 13.39 -22.99
C ALA A 342 12.46 12.81 -24.41
N CYS A 343 12.04 13.57 -25.42
CA CYS A 343 12.13 13.21 -26.84
C CYS A 343 12.98 14.19 -27.66
N GLY A 344 13.46 15.25 -27.01
CA GLY A 344 14.37 16.24 -27.56
C GLY A 344 14.60 17.38 -26.56
N PRO A 345 15.48 18.35 -26.86
CA PRO A 345 15.71 19.49 -26.00
C PRO A 345 14.42 20.30 -25.77
N GLY A 346 13.95 20.39 -24.53
CA GLY A 346 12.70 21.07 -24.17
C GLY A 346 11.42 20.36 -24.64
N LEU A 347 11.52 19.12 -25.12
CA LEU A 347 10.40 18.35 -25.67
C LEU A 347 10.21 17.04 -24.91
N VAL A 348 8.95 16.69 -24.68
CA VAL A 348 8.54 15.49 -23.95
C VAL A 348 7.44 14.75 -24.69
N CYS A 349 7.35 13.44 -24.45
CA CYS A 349 6.30 12.61 -25.00
C CYS A 349 4.98 12.86 -24.28
N LEU A 350 3.95 13.24 -25.03
CA LEU A 350 2.57 13.39 -24.57
C LEU A 350 1.65 12.89 -25.67
N ASP A 351 0.72 11.98 -25.34
CA ASP A 351 -0.20 11.35 -26.30
C ASP A 351 0.50 10.81 -27.55
N HIS A 352 1.64 10.13 -27.36
CA HIS A 352 2.48 9.55 -28.42
C HIS A 352 3.09 10.57 -29.39
N ARG A 353 3.15 11.85 -29.01
CA ARG A 353 3.74 12.94 -29.78
C ARG A 353 4.84 13.63 -29.01
N CYS A 354 5.84 14.15 -29.72
CA CYS A 354 6.93 14.90 -29.12
C CYS A 354 6.53 16.39 -29.08
N GLN A 355 6.22 16.87 -27.88
CA GLN A 355 5.60 18.17 -27.65
C GLN A 355 6.41 19.04 -26.67
N PRO A 356 6.27 20.38 -26.72
CA PRO A 356 6.94 21.28 -25.77
C PRO A 356 6.52 21.02 -24.31
N VAL A 357 7.50 21.02 -23.41
CA VAL A 357 7.28 20.81 -21.96
C VAL A 357 6.39 21.89 -21.33
N GLU A 358 6.37 23.09 -21.91
CA GLU A 358 5.64 24.25 -21.40
C GLU A 358 4.12 24.02 -21.37
N ILE A 359 3.60 23.08 -22.17
CA ILE A 359 2.18 22.71 -22.19
C ILE A 359 1.71 22.17 -20.83
N LEU A 360 2.60 21.59 -20.03
CA LEU A 360 2.27 21.01 -18.72
C LEU A 360 2.14 22.07 -17.62
N GLY A 361 2.72 23.27 -17.80
CA GLY A 361 2.47 24.44 -16.94
C GLY A 361 3.26 24.49 -15.63
N ALA A 362 4.06 23.48 -15.25
CA ALA A 362 4.89 23.53 -14.04
C ALA A 362 5.82 24.75 -13.97
N GLN A 363 6.44 25.14 -15.09
CA GLN A 363 7.33 26.31 -15.13
C GLN A 363 6.63 27.61 -14.72
N GLU A 364 5.40 27.83 -15.19
CA GLU A 364 4.62 29.02 -14.82
C GLU A 364 4.27 29.01 -13.33
N CYS A 365 3.89 27.86 -12.79
CA CYS A 365 3.60 27.68 -11.38
C CYS A 365 4.84 27.90 -10.51
N ARG A 366 5.96 27.25 -10.85
CA ARG A 366 7.24 27.36 -10.15
C ARG A 366 7.75 28.80 -10.10
N SER A 367 7.53 29.59 -11.15
CA SER A 367 7.90 31.01 -11.18
C SER A 367 7.22 31.84 -10.09
N LYS A 368 6.07 31.39 -9.57
CA LYS A 368 5.31 32.02 -8.47
C LYS A 368 5.78 31.59 -7.08
N CYS A 369 6.68 30.60 -6.99
CA CYS A 369 7.21 30.06 -5.72
C CYS A 369 8.50 30.74 -5.25
N HIS A 370 8.89 31.85 -5.88
CA HIS A 370 10.02 32.72 -5.50
C HIS A 370 11.37 32.01 -5.26
N GLY A 371 11.58 30.82 -5.85
CA GLY A 371 12.79 30.03 -5.70
C GLY A 371 12.93 29.30 -4.36
N HIS A 372 11.86 29.25 -3.56
CA HIS A 372 11.80 28.60 -2.25
C HIS A 372 10.74 27.50 -2.17
N GLY A 373 10.40 26.93 -3.31
CA GLY A 373 9.40 25.87 -3.42
C GLY A 373 9.28 25.32 -4.83
N VAL A 374 8.57 24.21 -4.93
CA VAL A 374 8.27 23.50 -6.17
C VAL A 374 6.78 23.55 -6.47
N CYS A 375 6.39 23.37 -7.73
CA CYS A 375 4.98 23.23 -8.06
C CYS A 375 4.50 21.82 -7.70
N ASN A 376 3.35 21.70 -7.04
CA ASN A 376 2.72 20.41 -6.77
C ASN A 376 1.61 20.07 -7.80
N SER A 377 1.07 18.85 -7.72
CA SER A 377 0.00 18.35 -8.60
C SER A 377 -1.28 19.22 -8.59
N ASN A 378 -1.52 19.95 -7.50
CA ASN A 378 -2.64 20.90 -7.36
C ASN A 378 -2.35 22.30 -7.94
N ARG A 379 -1.20 22.48 -8.62
CA ARG A 379 -0.73 23.76 -9.16
C ARG A 379 -0.52 24.85 -8.10
N GLN A 380 -0.10 24.43 -6.92
CA GLN A 380 0.24 25.30 -5.79
C GLN A 380 1.73 25.14 -5.44
N CYS A 381 2.31 26.13 -4.78
CA CYS A 381 3.69 26.02 -4.30
C CYS A 381 3.76 25.13 -3.06
N HIS A 382 4.56 24.08 -3.16
CA HIS A 382 5.03 23.31 -2.02
C HIS A 382 6.36 23.93 -1.57
N CYS A 383 6.32 24.65 -0.45
CA CYS A 383 7.46 25.43 0.02
C CYS A 383 8.48 24.56 0.76
N GLU A 384 9.75 24.96 0.64
CA GLU A 384 10.85 24.37 1.40
C GLU A 384 10.72 24.66 2.90
N GLU A 385 11.42 23.89 3.73
CA GLU A 385 11.42 24.08 5.17
C GLU A 385 11.83 25.52 5.55
N GLY A 386 11.01 26.14 6.40
CA GLY A 386 11.20 27.54 6.81
C GLY A 386 10.51 28.56 5.92
N TRP A 387 9.80 28.16 4.86
CA TRP A 387 9.01 29.06 4.01
C TRP A 387 7.51 28.73 4.07
N ALA A 388 6.67 29.77 4.04
CA ALA A 388 5.22 29.63 4.14
C ALA A 388 4.54 29.67 2.76
N PRO A 389 3.52 28.83 2.51
CA PRO A 389 2.61 29.01 1.37
C PRO A 389 1.86 30.36 1.48
N PRO A 390 1.28 30.89 0.38
CA PRO A 390 1.06 30.23 -0.91
C PRO A 390 2.16 30.42 -1.97
N ASP A 391 3.07 31.36 -1.78
CA ASP A 391 4.06 31.80 -2.77
C ASP A 391 5.52 31.65 -2.31
N CYS A 392 5.72 31.11 -1.11
CA CYS A 392 7.03 30.87 -0.50
C CYS A 392 7.87 32.16 -0.33
N ILE A 393 7.22 33.31 -0.09
CA ILE A 393 7.91 34.59 0.22
C ILE A 393 8.19 34.74 1.71
N THR A 394 7.34 34.17 2.56
CA THR A 394 7.41 34.44 4.01
C THR A 394 8.29 33.41 4.69
N HIS A 395 9.42 33.84 5.27
CA HIS A 395 10.28 32.98 6.08
C HIS A 395 9.71 32.79 7.49
N ILE A 396 9.33 31.56 7.83
CA ILE A 396 8.89 31.16 9.17
C ILE A 396 10.12 30.82 9.99
N ARG A 397 10.51 31.71 10.93
CA ARG A 397 11.46 31.31 11.96
C ARG A 397 10.76 30.32 12.88
N ALA A 398 11.24 29.07 12.91
CA ALA A 398 10.93 28.16 13.99
C ALA A 398 11.28 28.88 15.31
N THR A 399 10.27 29.31 16.06
CA THR A 399 10.48 29.72 17.45
C THR A 399 10.85 28.44 18.17
N SER A 400 12.14 28.17 18.24
CA SER A 400 12.65 27.02 18.99
C SER A 400 12.03 27.14 20.39
N SER A 401 11.26 26.14 20.80
CA SER A 401 10.63 26.07 22.14
C SER A 401 11.66 26.31 23.28
N LEU A 402 12.94 26.11 22.96
CA LEU A 402 14.10 26.43 23.76
C LEU A 402 14.26 27.91 24.14
N THR A 403 13.72 28.85 23.36
CA THR A 403 13.91 30.31 23.57
C THR A 403 12.91 30.93 24.54
N THR A 404 11.74 30.31 24.74
CA THR A 404 10.70 30.79 25.67
C THR A 404 10.54 29.89 26.90
N GLY A 405 10.78 28.57 26.76
CA GLY A 405 10.67 27.62 27.87
C GLY A 405 11.74 27.79 28.94
N LEU A 406 13.01 27.93 28.54
CA LEU A 406 14.13 28.15 29.46
C LEU A 406 13.99 29.40 30.35
N PRO A 407 13.69 30.61 29.82
CA PRO A 407 13.53 31.77 30.69
C PRO A 407 12.33 31.62 31.62
N LEU A 408 11.21 31.04 31.16
CA LEU A 408 10.03 30.81 32.01
C LEU A 408 10.30 29.79 33.13
N SER A 409 11.02 28.70 32.84
CA SER A 409 11.42 27.71 33.85
C SER A 409 12.41 28.27 34.86
N LEU A 410 13.39 29.09 34.41
CA LEU A 410 14.31 29.81 35.29
C LEU A 410 13.58 30.81 36.19
N LEU A 411 12.58 31.52 35.64
CA LEU A 411 11.79 32.49 36.40
C LEU A 411 10.91 31.79 37.45
N LEU A 412 10.32 30.63 37.11
CA LEU A 412 9.57 29.81 38.06
C LEU A 412 10.47 29.26 39.19
N LEU A 413 11.67 28.77 38.86
CA LEU A 413 12.66 28.33 39.85
C LEU A 413 13.08 29.47 40.77
N LEU A 414 13.33 30.67 40.23
CA LEU A 414 13.67 31.85 41.02
C LEU A 414 12.55 32.20 42.01
N VAL A 415 11.28 32.17 41.55
CA VAL A 415 10.11 32.42 42.41
C VAL A 415 10.02 31.38 43.53
N LEU A 416 10.19 30.09 43.22
CA LEU A 416 10.17 29.02 44.23
C LEU A 416 11.31 29.16 45.26
N VAL A 417 12.51 29.55 44.83
CA VAL A 417 13.65 29.81 45.72
C VAL A 417 13.37 31.02 46.62
N LEU A 418 12.82 32.11 46.07
CA LEU A 418 12.44 33.30 46.85
C LEU A 418 11.34 32.98 47.87
N LEU A 419 10.34 32.18 47.48
CA LEU A 419 9.30 31.71 48.40
C LEU A 419 9.89 30.83 49.52
N GLY A 420 10.78 29.89 49.18
CA GLY A 420 11.50 29.06 50.15
C GLY A 420 12.38 29.87 51.09
N ALA A 421 13.12 30.84 50.58
CA ALA A 421 13.93 31.76 51.38
C ALA A 421 13.08 32.66 52.28
N SER A 422 11.93 33.13 51.80
CA SER A 422 10.97 33.92 52.58
C SER A 422 10.37 33.09 53.72
N TYR A 423 10.05 31.81 53.46
CA TYR A 423 9.54 30.87 54.45
C TYR A 423 10.60 30.57 55.50
N TRP A 424 11.85 30.31 55.08
CA TRP A 424 12.97 30.07 55.97
C TRP A 424 13.31 31.30 56.83
N HIS A 425 13.30 32.49 56.24
CA HIS A 425 13.50 33.75 56.96
C HIS A 425 12.37 33.99 57.97
N ARG A 426 11.11 33.77 57.59
CA ARG A 426 9.96 33.86 58.52
C ARG A 426 10.08 32.84 59.65
N ALA A 427 10.44 31.59 59.36
CA ALA A 427 10.65 30.55 60.37
C ALA A 427 11.78 30.92 61.33
N ARG A 428 12.91 31.42 60.82
CA ARG A 428 14.07 31.85 61.62
C ARG A 428 13.77 33.10 62.45
N LEU A 429 13.04 34.06 61.89
CA LEU A 429 12.57 35.25 62.62
C LEU A 429 11.59 34.85 63.72
N ARG A 430 10.67 33.92 63.44
CA ARG A 430 9.73 33.36 64.44
C ARG A 430 10.47 32.60 65.54
N GLN A 431 11.51 31.85 65.19
CA GLN A 431 12.37 31.15 66.14
C GLN A 431 13.18 32.14 67.01
N ARG A 432 13.72 33.22 66.42
CA ARG A 432 14.41 34.29 67.19
C ARG A 432 13.47 35.09 68.08
N LEU A 433 12.25 35.40 67.61
CA LEU A 433 11.21 36.04 68.41
C LEU A 433 10.74 35.16 69.58
N CYS A 434 10.70 33.83 69.38
CA CYS A 434 10.46 32.86 70.46
C CYS A 434 11.61 32.74 71.48
N GLN A 435 12.83 33.16 71.14
CA GLN A 435 13.96 33.20 72.09
C GLN A 435 13.98 34.51 72.90
N LEU A 436 13.33 35.57 72.43
CA LEU A 436 13.21 36.88 73.10
C LEU A 436 12.02 36.97 74.07
N LYS A 437 11.03 36.07 73.96
CA LYS A 437 9.95 35.91 74.94
C LYS A 437 10.18 34.57 75.65
N GLY A 438 10.50 34.63 76.94
CA GLY A 438 10.68 33.47 77.83
C GLY A 438 9.52 32.45 77.77
N PRO A 439 9.65 31.32 78.47
CA PRO A 439 9.18 30.00 78.08
C PRO A 439 7.66 29.94 77.89
N SER A 440 7.19 30.24 76.67
CA SER A 440 5.80 30.00 76.27
C SER A 440 5.66 29.58 74.80
N CYS A 441 6.76 29.43 74.05
CA CYS A 441 6.70 28.79 72.72
C CYS A 441 6.74 27.25 72.84
N GLN A 442 5.73 26.64 73.47
CA GLN A 442 5.39 25.23 73.20
C GLN A 442 4.45 25.21 71.99
N TYR A 443 5.01 25.01 70.79
CA TYR A 443 4.19 24.60 69.66
C TYR A 443 3.87 23.12 69.82
N ARG A 444 2.57 22.83 69.93
CA ARG A 444 1.99 21.49 69.80
C ARG A 444 2.44 20.92 68.46
N ALA A 445 3.42 20.02 68.48
CA ALA A 445 3.66 19.13 67.36
C ALA A 445 2.36 18.34 67.14
N ALA A 446 1.72 18.53 66.00
CA ALA A 446 0.62 17.68 65.58
C ALA A 446 1.15 16.25 65.51
N GLN A 447 0.77 15.44 66.49
CA GLN A 447 0.92 14.00 66.39
C GLN A 447 0.06 13.54 65.21
N SER A 448 0.68 12.88 64.26
CA SER A 448 0.04 12.11 63.21
C SER A 448 -0.73 10.95 63.85
N GLY A 449 -2.02 11.16 64.13
CA GLY A 449 -2.98 10.07 64.28
C GLY A 449 -3.41 9.53 62.91
N PRO A 450 -3.73 8.24 62.77
CA PRO A 450 -4.19 7.67 61.50
C PRO A 450 -5.55 8.27 61.10
N PRO A 451 -5.86 8.39 59.79
CA PRO A 451 -7.09 9.02 59.34
C PRO A 451 -8.32 8.14 59.64
N GLU A 452 -9.28 8.70 60.37
CA GLU A 452 -10.63 8.16 60.49
C GLU A 452 -11.35 8.25 59.14
N ARG A 453 -11.93 7.11 58.71
CA ARG A 453 -12.73 7.00 57.48
C ARG A 453 -14.02 7.84 57.61
N PRO A 454 -14.41 8.61 56.58
CA PRO A 454 -15.75 9.16 56.51
C PRO A 454 -16.77 8.03 56.31
N GLY A 455 -17.70 7.89 57.26
CA GLY A 455 -18.90 7.07 57.09
C GLY A 455 -19.86 7.69 56.06
N PRO A 456 -20.71 6.88 55.41
CA PRO A 456 -21.61 7.32 54.36
C PRO A 456 -22.74 8.23 54.90
N PRO A 457 -23.29 9.15 54.07
CA PRO A 457 -24.26 10.13 54.51
C PRO A 457 -25.62 9.48 54.83
N GLN A 458 -26.12 9.73 56.04
CA GLN A 458 -27.48 9.38 56.44
C GLN A 458 -28.48 10.31 55.75
N ARG A 459 -29.39 9.73 54.97
CA ARG A 459 -30.54 10.41 54.36
C ARG A 459 -31.72 10.32 55.31
N ALA A 460 -32.37 11.46 55.56
CA ALA A 460 -33.55 11.60 56.41
C ALA A 460 -34.73 10.69 55.96
N PRO A 461 -35.58 10.21 56.89
CA PRO A 461 -36.69 9.34 56.56
C PRO A 461 -37.89 10.13 56.02
N LEU A 462 -38.48 9.65 54.91
CA LEU A 462 -39.86 9.98 54.51
C LEU A 462 -40.73 8.72 54.67
N MET A 463 -41.91 8.93 55.25
CA MET A 463 -42.94 7.93 55.57
C MET A 463 -43.59 7.29 54.32
N PRO A 464 -44.23 6.11 54.45
CA PRO A 464 -44.60 5.25 53.31
C PRO A 464 -45.98 5.55 52.72
N GLY A 465 -46.10 5.46 51.39
CA GLY A 465 -47.34 5.55 50.63
C GLY A 465 -47.44 4.47 49.54
N ALA A 466 -48.64 3.90 49.40
CA ALA A 466 -49.07 2.67 48.73
C ALA A 466 -48.66 2.38 47.26
N LYS A 467 -48.63 1.06 46.94
CA LYS A 467 -48.53 0.40 45.62
C LYS A 467 -49.72 0.71 44.68
N PRO A 468 -49.58 0.46 43.36
CA PRO A 468 -50.17 -0.75 42.77
C PRO A 468 -49.24 -1.56 41.83
N GLN A 469 -49.66 -2.79 41.52
CA GLN A 469 -48.92 -3.91 40.91
C GLN A 469 -49.00 -3.98 39.37
N GLY A 470 -47.97 -4.58 38.73
CA GLY A 470 -47.90 -5.03 37.32
C GLY A 470 -46.57 -5.77 37.03
N PRO A 471 -46.47 -6.66 36.01
CA PRO A 471 -46.14 -8.08 36.22
C PRO A 471 -44.66 -8.49 36.14
N THR A 472 -44.36 -9.61 36.80
CA THR A 472 -43.08 -10.30 36.99
C THR A 472 -42.53 -11.00 35.74
N LYS A 473 -41.20 -10.86 35.51
CA LYS A 473 -40.40 -11.62 34.53
C LYS A 473 -39.36 -12.49 35.27
N PRO A 474 -39.08 -13.74 34.84
CA PRO A 474 -38.21 -14.68 35.56
C PRO A 474 -36.70 -14.39 35.34
N PRO A 475 -35.80 -14.86 36.25
CA PRO A 475 -34.36 -14.65 36.15
C PRO A 475 -33.67 -15.65 35.18
N PRO A 476 -32.47 -15.30 34.66
CA PRO A 476 -31.74 -16.09 33.66
C PRO A 476 -30.99 -17.31 34.26
N PRO A 477 -30.70 -18.35 33.44
CA PRO A 477 -30.04 -19.57 33.89
C PRO A 477 -28.52 -19.39 34.07
N ARG A 478 -27.97 -19.99 35.12
CA ARG A 478 -26.52 -20.12 35.37
C ARG A 478 -25.98 -21.40 34.70
N LYS A 479 -24.87 -21.30 33.96
CA LYS A 479 -24.05 -22.44 33.53
C LYS A 479 -22.74 -22.51 34.34
N PRO A 480 -22.19 -23.72 34.58
CA PRO A 480 -21.09 -23.96 35.52
C PRO A 480 -19.69 -23.74 34.92
N LEU A 481 -18.74 -23.41 35.79
CA LEU A 481 -17.30 -23.30 35.52
C LEU A 481 -16.65 -24.70 35.30
N PRO A 482 -15.68 -24.86 34.39
CA PRO A 482 -14.82 -26.03 34.34
C PRO A 482 -13.65 -25.96 35.35
N ALA A 483 -13.10 -27.15 35.62
CA ALA A 483 -12.28 -27.51 36.76
C ALA A 483 -10.78 -27.13 36.67
N ASP A 484 -10.21 -27.01 37.86
CA ASP A 484 -8.80 -26.83 38.22
C ASP A 484 -7.98 -28.10 37.91
N PRO A 485 -6.78 -28.02 37.31
CA PRO A 485 -5.84 -29.12 37.29
C PRO A 485 -4.86 -29.03 38.47
N GLN A 486 -5.01 -29.95 39.44
CA GLN A 486 -4.00 -30.18 40.45
C GLN A 486 -2.80 -30.96 39.90
N GLY A 487 -1.60 -30.39 40.15
CA GLY A 487 -0.51 -31.13 40.79
C GLY A 487 0.70 -31.45 39.90
N TRP A 488 1.86 -30.90 40.28
CA TRP A 488 2.96 -31.67 40.90
C TRP A 488 3.99 -30.72 41.54
N ARG A 489 4.52 -31.14 42.69
CA ARG A 489 5.37 -30.38 43.62
C ARG A 489 6.85 -30.35 43.18
N PRO A 490 7.67 -29.43 43.74
CA PRO A 490 9.08 -29.26 43.40
C PRO A 490 10.00 -30.13 44.27
N SER A 491 11.06 -30.65 43.66
CA SER A 491 12.32 -31.02 44.33
C SER A 491 13.47 -30.45 43.50
N GLY A 492 14.37 -29.74 44.18
CA GLY A 492 15.51 -29.08 43.55
C GLY A 492 16.64 -30.04 43.20
N ASP A 493 17.55 -29.53 42.38
CA ASP A 493 18.99 -29.66 42.55
C ASP A 493 19.70 -28.66 41.62
N LEU A 494 20.61 -27.89 42.20
CA LEU A 494 21.64 -27.11 41.50
C LEU A 494 22.79 -28.06 41.11
N PRO A 495 23.46 -27.81 39.98
CA PRO A 495 24.77 -27.15 40.09
C PRO A 495 25.00 -26.07 39.02
N GLY A 496 25.88 -25.11 39.35
CA GLY A 496 26.34 -24.04 38.44
C GLY A 496 27.45 -24.47 37.47
N PRO A 497 28.39 -23.57 37.10
CA PRO A 497 28.27 -22.75 35.89
C PRO A 497 29.49 -22.88 34.95
N GLU A 498 29.28 -22.80 33.63
CA GLU A 498 30.22 -22.46 32.52
C GLU A 498 29.45 -22.75 31.21
N ALA A 499 29.47 -22.00 30.11
CA ALA A 499 30.36 -21.00 29.59
C ALA A 499 29.57 -20.00 28.71
N GLY A 500 30.09 -18.79 28.55
CA GLY A 500 29.46 -17.71 27.79
C GLY A 500 29.44 -17.92 26.27
N ILE A 501 28.42 -17.33 25.64
CA ILE A 501 28.34 -17.13 24.18
C ILE A 501 28.11 -15.61 23.95
N PRO A 502 28.88 -14.96 23.06
CA PRO A 502 28.91 -13.50 22.91
C PRO A 502 27.74 -12.95 22.07
N PRO A 503 27.47 -11.63 22.12
CA PRO A 503 26.44 -11.00 21.29
C PRO A 503 26.82 -10.97 19.80
N PRO A 504 25.83 -10.88 18.89
CA PRO A 504 26.07 -10.94 17.46
C PRO A 504 26.84 -9.71 16.95
N VAL A 505 27.90 -9.99 16.19
CA VAL A 505 28.74 -9.02 15.49
C VAL A 505 27.97 -8.44 14.29
N VAL A 506 27.81 -7.12 14.27
CA VAL A 506 27.34 -6.36 13.11
C VAL A 506 28.49 -6.23 12.11
N PRO A 507 28.32 -6.55 10.81
CA PRO A 507 29.37 -6.31 9.82
C PRO A 507 29.48 -4.81 9.52
N SER A 508 30.60 -4.20 9.93
CA SER A 508 31.01 -2.87 9.51
C SER A 508 31.45 -2.87 8.03
N ARG A 509 30.77 -2.06 7.22
CA ARG A 509 31.09 -1.80 5.80
C ARG A 509 32.49 -1.15 5.67
N PRO A 510 33.36 -1.58 4.75
CA PRO A 510 34.64 -0.91 4.49
C PRO A 510 34.44 0.50 3.92
N ALA A 511 35.35 1.42 4.26
CA ALA A 511 35.41 2.75 3.67
C ALA A 511 35.75 2.68 2.16
N PRO A 512 35.21 3.60 1.34
CA PRO A 512 35.54 3.66 -0.09
C PRO A 512 37.00 4.07 -0.31
N PRO A 513 37.65 3.58 -1.38
CA PRO A 513 39.00 4.00 -1.74
C PRO A 513 39.03 5.46 -2.18
N PRO A 514 40.16 6.18 -1.97
CA PRO A 514 40.31 7.56 -2.41
C PRO A 514 40.28 7.66 -3.96
N PRO A 515 39.84 8.81 -4.51
CA PRO A 515 39.78 9.01 -5.95
C PRO A 515 41.19 8.98 -6.57
N ALA A 516 41.32 8.24 -7.67
CA ALA A 516 42.54 8.22 -8.47
C ALA A 516 42.79 9.61 -9.07
N MET A 517 43.97 10.17 -8.82
CA MET A 517 44.46 11.34 -9.55
C MET A 517 44.68 10.94 -11.01
N SER A 518 43.95 11.58 -11.92
CA SER A 518 44.30 11.60 -13.34
C SER A 518 45.61 12.38 -13.51
N SER A 519 46.69 11.64 -13.76
CA SER A 519 47.95 12.20 -14.24
C SER A 519 47.74 12.66 -15.69
N LEU A 520 47.72 13.97 -15.89
CA LEU A 520 48.10 14.60 -17.15
C LEU A 520 49.55 14.22 -17.45
N TYR A 521 49.83 13.51 -18.55
CA TYR A 521 51.05 13.68 -19.34
C TYR A 521 50.91 12.99 -20.71
N LEU A 522 51.05 13.83 -21.75
CA LEU A 522 51.35 13.60 -23.18
C LEU A 522 50.31 12.90 -24.05
#